data_AF-A0A090V961-F1
#
_entry.id   AF-A0A090V961-F1
#
_cell.length_a   1.000
_cell.length_b   1.000
_cell.length_c   1.000
_cell.angle_alpha   90.00
_cell.angle_beta   90.00
_cell.angle_gamma   90.00
#
_symmetry.space_group_name_H-M   'P 1'
#
loop_
_entity.id
_entity.type
_entity.pdbx_description
1 polymer ?
#
loop_
_entity_poly.entity_id
_entity_poly.type
_entity_poly.pdbx_seq_one_letter_code
_entity_poly.pdbx_strand_id
1 'polypeptide(L)'
;MEVMGINSLNYLVFPKFISLMLYPFVISIAMFLGILGGMAACVYGGFSSLDDYIVGIQMDFIPFHITYAFIKTFAFAFILATIPSFHGYYMKGGALEVGKASTTAFVWTSVVIILLNYLLTQMLLSA
;
A
#
# COMPACT_ATOMS: atom_id res chain seq x y z
N MET A 1 14.82 16.81 21.29
CA MET A 1 13.52 16.34 21.80
C MET A 1 13.65 15.48 23.06
N GLU A 2 14.74 14.72 23.24
CA GLU A 2 15.06 14.09 24.54
C GLU A 2 15.37 15.11 25.65
N VAL A 3 15.86 16.30 25.31
CA VAL A 3 16.12 17.40 26.27
C VAL A 3 14.83 18.04 26.83
N MET A 4 13.65 17.68 26.30
CA MET A 4 12.34 18.19 26.75
C MET A 4 11.43 17.11 27.37
N GLY A 5 11.94 15.89 27.62
CA GLY A 5 11.18 14.86 28.35
C GLY A 5 9.94 14.30 27.64
N ILE A 6 9.78 14.53 26.33
CA ILE A 6 8.68 14.00 25.55
C ILE A 6 9.17 12.76 24.80
N ASN A 7 8.42 11.66 24.93
CA ASN A 7 8.68 10.40 24.22
C ASN A 7 8.51 10.62 22.70
N SER A 8 9.61 10.94 22.03
CA SER A 8 9.74 11.26 20.60
C SER A 8 9.19 10.15 19.69
N LEU A 9 9.24 8.90 20.17
CA LEU A 9 8.73 7.73 19.48
C LEU A 9 7.21 7.80 19.33
N ASN A 10 6.48 8.26 20.35
CA ASN A 10 5.03 8.39 20.28
C ASN A 10 4.57 9.56 19.40
N TYR A 11 5.32 10.68 19.39
CA TYR A 11 4.97 11.88 18.63
C TYR A 11 5.21 11.73 17.11
N LEU A 12 6.14 10.87 16.68
CA LEU A 12 6.33 10.53 15.27
C LEU A 12 5.41 9.43 14.76
N VAL A 13 5.00 8.50 15.62
CA VAL A 13 4.17 7.34 15.25
C VAL A 13 2.69 7.70 15.15
N PHE A 14 2.21 8.63 15.98
CA PHE A 14 0.78 9.02 16.01
C PHE A 14 0.27 9.65 14.70
N PRO A 15 0.97 10.60 14.05
CA PRO A 15 0.56 11.14 12.75
C PRO A 15 0.54 10.06 11.65
N LYS A 16 1.40 9.04 11.77
CA LYS A 16 1.52 7.93 10.83
C LYS A 16 0.38 6.91 10.98
N PHE A 17 -0.11 6.73 12.21
CA PHE A 17 -1.32 5.96 12.48
C PHE A 17 -2.58 6.61 11.89
N ILE A 18 -2.62 7.94 11.85
CA ILE A 18 -3.71 8.68 11.18
C ILE A 18 -3.61 8.51 9.66
N SER A 19 -2.39 8.50 9.09
CA SER A 19 -2.23 8.26 7.64
C SER A 19 -2.60 6.84 7.22
N LEU A 20 -2.43 5.86 8.12
CA LEU A 20 -2.93 4.49 7.96
C LEU A 20 -4.45 4.42 7.71
N MET A 21 -5.24 5.36 8.24
CA MET A 21 -6.69 5.43 7.97
C MET A 21 -7.03 5.92 6.56
N LEU A 22 -6.10 6.60 5.86
CA LEU A 22 -6.32 7.08 4.49
C LEU A 22 -6.04 6.01 3.43
N TYR A 23 -5.22 5.00 3.73
CA TYR A 23 -4.91 3.89 2.82
C TYR A 23 -6.13 3.14 2.26
N PRO A 24 -7.16 2.77 3.05
CA PRO A 24 -8.34 2.11 2.50
C PRO A 24 -9.07 2.97 1.44
N PHE A 25 -9.14 4.28 1.62
CA PHE A 25 -9.74 5.18 0.62
C PHE A 25 -8.93 5.23 -0.67
N VAL A 26 -7.60 5.27 -0.57
CA VAL A 26 -6.71 5.29 -1.73
C VAL A 26 -6.86 4.00 -2.55
N ILE A 27 -6.95 2.84 -1.90
CA ILE A 27 -7.15 1.57 -2.61
C ILE A 27 -8.53 1.49 -3.25
N SER A 28 -9.59 1.96 -2.60
CA SER A 28 -10.92 2.01 -3.23
C SER A 28 -10.93 2.85 -4.51
N ILE A 29 -10.25 4.01 -4.50
CA ILE A 29 -10.10 4.86 -5.68
C ILE A 29 -9.26 4.16 -6.76
N ALA A 30 -8.17 3.50 -6.37
CA ALA A 30 -7.30 2.77 -7.31
C ALA A 30 -8.04 1.59 -7.98
N MET A 31 -8.86 0.84 -7.24
CA MET A 31 -9.68 -0.24 -7.80
C MET A 31 -10.73 0.30 -8.76
N PHE A 32 -11.40 1.40 -8.41
CA PHE A 32 -12.38 2.04 -9.28
C PHE A 32 -11.74 2.54 -10.58
N LEU A 33 -10.60 3.24 -10.49
CA LEU A 33 -9.83 3.68 -11.65
C LEU A 33 -9.32 2.50 -12.49
N GLY A 34 -8.96 1.37 -11.85
CA GLY A 34 -8.55 0.14 -12.55
C GLY A 34 -9.68 -0.44 -13.41
N ILE A 35 -10.90 -0.51 -12.87
CA ILE A 35 -12.08 -0.98 -13.62
C ILE A 35 -12.41 0.00 -14.76
N LEU A 36 -12.40 1.31 -14.50
CA LEU A 36 -12.63 2.31 -15.55
C LEU A 36 -11.55 2.29 -16.64
N GLY A 37 -10.29 2.12 -16.27
CA GLY A 37 -9.18 1.99 -17.20
C GLY A 37 -9.29 0.73 -18.06
N GLY A 38 -9.69 -0.39 -17.46
CA GLY A 38 -9.96 -1.64 -18.18
C GLY A 38 -11.13 -1.52 -19.16
N MET A 39 -12.21 -0.83 -18.75
CA MET A 39 -13.35 -0.53 -19.62
C MET A 39 -12.95 0.32 -20.81
N ALA A 40 -12.21 1.41 -20.58
CA ALA A 40 -11.70 2.27 -21.64
C ALA A 40 -10.80 1.48 -22.60
N ALA A 41 -9.88 0.66 -22.08
CA ALA A 41 -9.01 -0.17 -22.89
C ALA A 41 -9.77 -1.19 -23.76
N CYS A 42 -10.85 -1.81 -23.23
CA CYS A 42 -11.66 -2.75 -24.01
C CYS A 42 -12.44 -2.06 -25.13
N VAL A 43 -13.05 -0.90 -24.85
CA VAL A 43 -13.86 -0.15 -25.82
C VAL A 43 -12.97 0.48 -26.90
N TYR A 44 -11.88 1.15 -26.52
CA TYR A 44 -10.97 1.76 -27.49
C TYR A 44 -10.08 0.74 -28.21
N GLY A 45 -9.81 -0.40 -27.58
CA GLY A 45 -9.06 -1.51 -28.18
C GLY A 45 -9.88 -2.39 -29.13
N GLY A 46 -11.22 -2.22 -29.16
CA GLY A 46 -12.12 -2.97 -30.05
C GLY A 46 -12.24 -4.46 -29.71
N PHE A 47 -11.91 -4.87 -28.48
CA PHE A 47 -11.87 -6.27 -28.08
C PHE A 47 -13.25 -6.85 -27.75
N SER A 48 -14.20 -6.03 -27.27
CA SER A 48 -15.55 -6.48 -26.90
C SER A 48 -16.54 -5.31 -26.74
N SER A 49 -17.83 -5.62 -26.65
CA SER A 49 -18.91 -4.68 -26.38
C SER A 49 -18.86 -4.20 -24.92
N LEU A 50 -19.37 -2.98 -24.66
CA LEU A 50 -19.43 -2.42 -23.30
C LEU A 50 -20.28 -3.31 -22.37
N ASP A 51 -21.35 -3.89 -22.91
CA ASP A 51 -22.25 -4.80 -22.19
C ASP A 51 -21.55 -6.11 -21.81
N ASP A 52 -20.76 -6.69 -22.72
CA ASP A 52 -20.02 -7.93 -22.48
C ASP A 52 -18.95 -7.75 -21.38
N TYR A 53 -18.31 -6.58 -21.33
CA TYR A 53 -17.35 -6.23 -20.28
C TYR A 53 -18.02 -6.17 -18.89
N ILE A 54 -19.18 -5.54 -18.79
CA ILE A 54 -19.92 -5.41 -17.52
C ILE A 54 -20.40 -6.78 -17.04
N VAL A 55 -20.95 -7.59 -17.94
CA VAL A 55 -21.40 -8.96 -17.63
C VAL A 55 -20.23 -9.84 -17.22
N GLY A 56 -19.10 -9.78 -17.93
CA GLY A 56 -17.90 -10.55 -17.61
C GLY A 56 -17.36 -10.24 -16.22
N ILE A 57 -17.25 -8.95 -15.87
CA ILE A 57 -16.84 -8.55 -14.52
C ILE A 57 -17.80 -9.07 -13.46
N GLN A 58 -19.11 -9.01 -13.68
CA GLN A 58 -20.09 -9.47 -12.69
C GLN A 58 -20.08 -10.98 -12.50
N MET A 59 -19.84 -11.76 -13.56
CA MET A 59 -19.80 -13.23 -13.48
C MET A 59 -18.55 -13.76 -12.78
N ASP A 60 -17.39 -13.13 -13.01
CA ASP A 60 -16.13 -13.53 -12.37
C ASP A 60 -15.88 -12.81 -11.03
N PHE A 61 -16.82 -11.98 -10.56
CA PHE A 61 -16.64 -11.22 -9.34
C PHE A 61 -16.79 -12.12 -8.10
N ILE A 62 -15.66 -12.43 -7.47
CA ILE A 62 -15.62 -13.09 -6.17
C ILE A 62 -15.49 -12.03 -5.06
N PRO A 63 -16.49 -11.87 -4.17
CA PRO A 63 -16.46 -10.86 -3.10
C PRO A 63 -15.24 -10.94 -2.19
N PHE A 64 -14.68 -12.15 -2.06
CA PHE A 64 -13.47 -12.41 -1.27
C PHE A 64 -12.25 -11.61 -1.76
N HIS A 65 -12.15 -11.28 -3.05
CA HIS A 65 -11.04 -10.47 -3.57
C HIS A 65 -11.01 -9.06 -2.98
N ILE A 66 -12.17 -8.47 -2.71
CA ILE A 66 -12.26 -7.16 -2.06
C ILE A 66 -11.74 -7.25 -0.62
N THR A 67 -12.24 -8.21 0.16
CA THR A 67 -11.81 -8.39 1.57
C THR A 67 -10.32 -8.66 1.67
N TYR A 68 -9.79 -9.51 0.79
CA TYR A 68 -8.36 -9.79 0.67
C TYR A 68 -7.54 -8.53 0.34
N ALA A 69 -8.02 -7.69 -0.60
CA ALA A 69 -7.34 -6.45 -0.97
C ALA A 69 -7.26 -5.47 0.21
N PHE A 70 -8.32 -5.35 1.01
CA PHE A 70 -8.30 -4.52 2.21
C PHE A 70 -7.34 -5.04 3.29
N ILE A 71 -7.30 -6.36 3.54
CA ILE A 71 -6.38 -6.96 4.52
C ILE A 71 -4.93 -6.73 4.11
N LYS A 72 -4.59 -6.98 2.84
CA LYS A 72 -3.24 -6.72 2.31
C LYS A 72 -2.82 -5.28 2.44
N THR A 73 -3.70 -4.37 2.06
CA THR A 73 -3.50 -2.93 2.15
C THR A 73 -3.17 -2.51 3.57
N PHE A 74 -3.90 -3.01 4.57
CA PHE A 74 -3.67 -2.69 5.96
C PHE A 74 -2.29 -3.17 6.43
N ALA A 75 -1.90 -4.39 6.05
CA ALA A 75 -0.57 -4.93 6.35
C ALA A 75 0.56 -4.10 5.70
N PHE A 76 0.40 -3.71 4.43
CA PHE A 76 1.40 -2.87 3.74
C PHE A 76 1.49 -1.46 4.32
N ALA A 77 0.36 -0.86 4.69
CA ALA A 77 0.33 0.45 5.32
C ALA A 77 1.08 0.45 6.67
N PHE A 78 0.98 -0.64 7.44
CA PHE A 78 1.73 -0.78 8.70
C PHE A 78 3.25 -0.83 8.48
N ILE A 79 3.69 -1.54 7.45
CA ILE A 79 5.11 -1.65 7.06
C ILE A 79 5.64 -0.30 6.57
N LEU A 80 4.87 0.39 5.73
CA LEU A 80 5.19 1.74 5.22
C LEU A 80 5.25 2.78 6.34
N ALA A 81 4.48 2.62 7.41
CA ALA A 81 4.57 3.48 8.58
C ALA A 81 5.82 3.17 9.43
N THR A 82 6.18 1.89 9.58
CA THR A 82 7.20 1.46 10.57
C THR A 82 8.63 1.58 10.05
N ILE A 83 8.95 1.03 8.87
CA ILE A 83 10.34 0.92 8.36
C ILE A 83 10.97 2.30 8.07
N PRO A 84 10.29 3.23 7.38
CA PRO A 84 10.83 4.57 7.14
C PRO A 84 10.94 5.41 8.42
N SER A 85 10.06 5.19 9.41
CA SER A 85 10.16 5.85 10.72
C SER A 85 11.41 5.42 11.46
N PHE A 86 11.72 4.12 11.42
CA PHE A 86 12.92 3.58 12.06
C PHE A 86 14.18 4.18 11.43
N HIS A 87 14.33 4.10 10.11
CA HIS A 87 15.51 4.65 9.43
C HIS A 87 15.61 6.18 9.53
N GLY A 88 14.47 6.88 9.56
CA GLY A 88 14.44 8.33 9.78
C GLY A 88 14.80 8.74 11.21
N TYR A 89 14.49 7.91 12.22
CA TYR A 89 14.76 8.21 13.63
C TYR A 89 16.22 7.96 14.02
N TYR A 90 16.82 6.86 13.53
CA TYR A 90 18.20 6.49 13.87
C TYR A 90 19.25 7.19 12.99
N MET A 91 18.83 7.98 12.00
CA MET A 91 19.74 8.78 11.18
C MET A 91 20.37 9.90 12.01
N LYS A 92 21.70 9.97 11.98
CA LYS A 92 22.49 11.04 12.59
C LYS A 92 23.43 11.60 11.52
N GLY A 93 23.19 12.82 11.05
CA GLY A 93 24.02 13.44 10.03
C GLY A 93 23.40 14.68 9.37
N GLY A 94 24.17 15.31 8.48
CA GLY A 94 23.71 16.46 7.67
C GLY A 94 22.83 16.06 6.48
N ALA A 95 22.43 17.03 5.66
CA ALA A 95 21.47 16.85 4.57
C ALA A 95 21.78 15.69 3.59
N LEU A 96 23.06 15.40 3.34
CA LEU A 96 23.47 14.29 2.45
C LEU A 96 23.14 12.91 3.04
N GLU A 97 23.28 12.74 4.35
CA GLU A 97 23.02 11.47 5.03
C GLU A 97 21.51 11.22 5.20
N VAL A 98 20.70 12.29 5.25
CA VAL A 98 19.22 12.20 5.20
C VAL A 98 18.76 11.57 3.90
N GLY A 99 19.34 11.98 2.77
CA GLY A 99 19.05 11.42 1.46
C GLY A 99 19.39 9.92 1.38
N LYS A 100 20.60 9.54 1.81
CA LYS A 100 21.04 8.13 1.83
C LYS A 100 20.17 7.26 2.75
N ALA A 101 19.80 7.76 3.93
CA ALA A 101 18.92 7.06 4.86
C ALA A 101 17.53 6.85 4.27
N SER A 102 16.98 7.85 3.56
CA SER A 102 15.70 7.74 2.85
C SER A 102 15.73 6.66 1.77
N THR A 103 16.78 6.63 0.94
CA THR A 103 16.92 5.60 -0.11
C THR A 103 17.06 4.21 0.49
N THR A 104 17.86 4.06 1.56
CA THR A 104 18.04 2.78 2.26
C THR A 104 16.72 2.30 2.87
N ALA A 105 15.97 3.20 3.50
CA ALA A 105 14.64 2.91 4.05
C ALA A 105 13.67 2.44 2.96
N PHE A 106 13.68 3.09 1.79
CA PHE A 106 12.82 2.74 0.67
C PHE A 106 13.15 1.35 0.10
N VAL A 107 14.44 1.02 -0.05
CA VAL A 107 14.88 -0.29 -0.52
C VAL A 107 14.41 -1.39 0.44
N TRP A 108 14.66 -1.22 1.75
CA TRP A 108 14.21 -2.17 2.77
C TRP A 108 12.69 -2.34 2.77
N THR A 109 11.97 -1.22 2.71
CA THR A 109 10.49 -1.24 2.67
C THR A 109 9.97 -2.00 1.45
N SER A 110 10.58 -1.78 0.28
CA SER A 110 10.19 -2.44 -0.97
C SER A 110 10.42 -3.95 -0.90
N VAL A 111 11.58 -4.39 -0.42
CA VAL A 111 11.91 -5.83 -0.27
C VAL A 111 10.93 -6.52 0.69
N VAL A 112 10.63 -5.89 1.83
CA VAL A 112 9.69 -6.45 2.81
C VAL A 112 8.28 -6.51 2.24
N ILE A 113 7.81 -5.48 1.52
CA ILE A 113 6.50 -5.48 0.87
C ILE A 113 6.40 -6.62 -0.15
N ILE A 114 7.44 -6.85 -0.96
CA ILE A 114 7.44 -7.93 -1.96
C ILE A 114 7.35 -9.30 -1.28
N LEU A 115 8.18 -9.55 -0.26
CA LEU A 115 8.14 -10.81 0.49
C LEU A 115 6.79 -11.04 1.16
N LEU A 116 6.25 -10.00 1.79
CA LEU A 116 4.97 -10.08 2.49
C LEU A 116 3.80 -10.22 1.51
N ASN A 117 3.90 -9.63 0.32
CA ASN A 117 2.94 -9.83 -0.75
C ASN A 117 2.91 -11.30 -1.19
N TYR A 118 4.06 -11.92 -1.40
CA TYR A 118 4.15 -13.34 -1.76
C TYR A 118 3.52 -14.20 -0.68
N LEU A 119 3.92 -14.02 0.58
CA LEU A 119 3.44 -14.80 1.72
C LEU A 119 1.93 -14.65 1.93
N LEU A 120 1.41 -13.42 1.89
CA LEU A 120 -0.03 -13.17 2.00
C LEU A 120 -0.83 -13.74 0.83
N THR A 121 -0.31 -13.68 -0.41
CA THR A 121 -0.99 -14.30 -1.56
C THR A 121 -1.07 -15.81 -1.37
N GLN A 122 0.04 -16.43 -0.99
CA GLN A 122 0.10 -17.87 -0.80
C GLN A 122 -0.84 -18.32 0.32
N MET A 123 -0.90 -17.61 1.45
CA MET A 123 -1.78 -17.99 2.55
C MET A 123 -3.28 -17.78 2.27
N LEU A 124 -3.66 -16.72 1.54
CA LEU A 124 -5.07 -16.37 1.31
C LEU A 124 -5.66 -16.95 0.03
N LEU A 125 -4.84 -17.21 -1.00
CA LEU A 125 -5.31 -17.65 -2.32
C LEU A 125 -4.93 -19.10 -2.63
N SER A 126 -3.98 -19.71 -1.90
CA SER A 126 -3.58 -21.11 -2.08
C SER A 126 -4.27 -22.08 -1.10
N ALA A 127 -5.28 -21.61 -0.37
CA ALA A 127 -6.11 -22.41 0.54
C ALA A 127 -7.51 -22.62 -0.03
#